data_AF-A0A2I1KUQ3-F1
#
_entry.id   AF-A0A2I1KUQ3-F1
#
_cell.length_a   1.000
_cell.length_b   1.000
_cell.length_c   1.000
_cell.angle_alpha   90.00
_cell.angle_beta   90.00
_cell.angle_gamma   90.00
#
_symmetry.space_group_name_H-M   'P 1'
#
loop_
_entity.id
_entity.type
_entity.pdbx_description
1 polymer ?
#
loop_
_entity_poly.entity_id
_entity_poly.type
_entity_poly.pdbx_seq_one_letter_code
_entity_poly.pdbx_strand_id
1 'polypeptide(L)' 'MASPGPRPAPPRPVPGPPPGAAGSVQARDLPDYAGRLEEIGALPLEERSAGLAAVHEELASLLREAEG' A
#
# COMPACT_ATOMS: atom_id res chain seq x y z
N MET A 1 10.31 -7.09 -48.18
CA MET A 1 9.12 -6.88 -47.33
C MET A 1 9.52 -7.26 -45.91
N ALA A 2 9.59 -6.30 -44.98
CA ALA A 2 10.02 -6.54 -43.60
C ALA A 2 8.79 -6.83 -42.72
N SER A 3 8.79 -7.95 -42.01
CA SER A 3 7.73 -8.31 -41.06
C SER A 3 7.80 -7.42 -39.80
N PRO A 4 6.67 -6.94 -39.26
CA PRO A 4 6.67 -6.19 -38.00
C PRO A 4 6.96 -7.13 -36.83
N GLY A 5 7.87 -6.73 -35.94
CA GLY A 5 8.22 -7.46 -34.72
C GLY A 5 7.07 -7.56 -33.70
N PRO A 6 7.19 -8.45 -32.70
CA PRO A 6 6.13 -8.72 -31.74
C PRO A 6 5.79 -7.48 -30.90
N ARG A 7 4.48 -7.19 -30.77
CA ARG A 7 3.99 -6.07 -29.96
C ARG A 7 4.04 -6.42 -28.47
N PRO A 8 4.29 -5.46 -27.56
CA PRO A 8 4.23 -5.68 -26.13
C PRO A 8 2.83 -6.14 -25.71
N ALA A 9 2.76 -7.18 -24.87
CA ALA A 9 1.49 -7.65 -24.33
C ALA A 9 0.92 -6.62 -23.33
N PRO A 10 -0.42 -6.45 -23.27
CA PRO A 10 -1.04 -5.56 -22.29
C PRO A 10 -0.78 -6.06 -20.85
N PRO A 11 -0.68 -5.14 -19.87
CA PRO A 11 -0.53 -5.51 -18.47
C PRO A 11 -1.73 -6.35 -18.02
N ARG A 12 -1.47 -7.41 -17.25
CA ARG A 12 -2.55 -8.23 -16.67
C ARG A 12 -3.31 -7.42 -15.63
N PRO A 13 -4.65 -7.54 -15.56
CA PRO A 13 -5.42 -6.95 -14.49
C PRO A 13 -4.96 -7.48 -13.13
N VAL A 14 -4.71 -6.58 -12.19
CA VAL A 14 -4.51 -6.96 -10.78
C VAL A 14 -5.86 -7.29 -10.15
N PRO A 15 -5.98 -8.33 -9.30
CA PRO A 15 -7.19 -8.59 -8.55
C PRO A 15 -7.58 -7.36 -7.71
N GLY A 16 -8.84 -6.95 -7.80
CA GLY A 16 -9.38 -5.89 -6.95
C GLY A 16 -9.42 -6.34 -5.48
N PRO A 17 -9.36 -5.40 -4.53
CA PRO A 17 -9.48 -5.73 -3.11
C PRO A 17 -10.83 -6.40 -2.82
N PRO A 18 -10.88 -7.31 -1.82
CA PRO A 18 -12.10 -8.06 -1.51
C PRO A 18 -13.25 -7.13 -1.10
N PRO A 19 -14.51 -7.44 -1.49
CA PRO A 19 -15.69 -6.68 -1.07
C PRO A 19 -15.80 -6.73 0.46
N GLY A 20 -15.74 -5.57 1.11
CA GLY A 20 -15.77 -5.46 2.58
C GLY A 20 -14.48 -4.97 3.23
N ALA A 21 -13.38 -4.83 2.47
CA ALA A 21 -12.17 -4.15 2.96
C ALA A 21 -12.38 -2.65 3.27
N ALA A 22 -13.53 -2.09 2.88
CA ALA A 22 -14.01 -0.77 3.29
C ALA A 22 -14.88 -0.86 4.54
N GLY A 23 -14.46 -1.62 5.55
CA GLY A 23 -14.95 -1.40 6.91
C GLY A 23 -14.60 0.04 7.26
N SER A 24 -15.61 0.90 7.44
CA SER A 24 -15.41 2.26 7.93
C SER A 24 -14.89 2.17 9.37
N VAL A 25 -13.61 1.87 9.53
CA VAL A 25 -12.85 2.39 10.66
C VAL A 25 -13.12 3.88 10.60
N GLN A 26 -13.82 4.40 11.59
CA GLN A 26 -14.11 5.82 11.67
C GLN A 26 -12.78 6.54 11.45
N ALA A 27 -12.63 7.26 10.34
CA ALA A 27 -11.39 7.95 9.97
C ALA A 27 -10.97 9.04 10.98
N ARG A 28 -11.65 9.11 12.13
CA ARG A 28 -11.45 10.05 13.22
C ARG A 28 -10.36 9.62 14.20
N ASP A 29 -9.99 8.34 14.25
CA ASP A 29 -8.95 7.84 15.18
C ASP A 29 -7.73 7.23 14.48
N LEU A 30 -7.68 7.24 13.14
CA LEU A 30 -6.48 6.82 12.43
C LEU A 30 -5.41 7.92 12.56
N PRO A 31 -4.18 7.60 13.02
CA PRO A 31 -3.06 8.54 12.97
C PRO A 31 -2.92 9.17 11.57
N ASP A 32 -2.43 10.41 11.50
CA ASP A 32 -2.12 11.03 10.21
C ASP A 32 -0.93 10.33 9.55
N TYR A 33 -1.24 9.23 8.87
CA TYR A 33 -0.26 8.48 8.10
C TYR A 33 0.19 9.24 6.85
N ALA A 34 -0.54 10.26 6.39
CA ALA A 34 -0.14 11.02 5.21
C ALA A 34 1.13 11.82 5.49
N GLY A 35 1.17 12.58 6.59
CA GLY A 35 2.37 13.29 7.02
C GLY A 35 3.53 12.33 7.33
N ARG A 36 3.25 11.23 8.03
CA ARG A 36 4.28 10.22 8.36
C ARG A 36 4.86 9.53 7.12
N LEU A 37 4.04 9.22 6.12
CA LEU A 37 4.52 8.63 4.86
C LEU A 37 5.32 9.63 4.02
N GLU A 38 5.00 10.92 4.09
CA GLU A 38 5.80 11.99 3.48
C GLU A 38 7.19 12.07 4.12
N GLU A 39 7.26 12.05 5.46
CA GLU A 39 8.53 12.01 6.21
C GLU A 39 9.35 10.76 5.86
N ILE A 40 8.73 9.57 5.84
CA ILE A 40 9.39 8.32 5.44
C ILE A 40 9.90 8.39 3.99
N GLY A 41 9.16 9.05 3.10
CA GLY A 41 9.53 9.27 1.71
C GLY A 41 10.77 10.15 1.54
N ALA A 42 11.07 11.02 2.51
CA ALA A 42 12.27 11.85 2.52
C ALA A 42 13.52 11.11 3.03
N LEU A 43 13.36 9.94 3.67
CA LEU A 43 14.48 9.14 4.18
C LEU A 43 15.29 8.48 3.05
N PRO A 44 16.58 8.14 3.32
CA PRO A 44 17.37 7.22 2.51
C PRO A 44 16.64 5.90 2.25
N LEU A 45 16.99 5.21 1.16
CA LEU A 45 16.24 4.02 0.72
C LEU A 45 16.25 2.91 1.77
N GLU A 46 17.37 2.72 2.45
CA GLU A 46 17.57 1.74 3.51
C GLU A 46 16.62 2.01 4.68
N GLU A 47 16.56 3.26 5.14
CA GLU A 47 15.71 3.69 6.27
C GLU A 47 14.23 3.76 5.89
N ARG A 48 13.91 4.09 4.64
CA ARG A 48 12.54 4.12 4.12
C ARG A 48 11.86 2.76 4.23
N SER A 49 12.59 1.69 3.92
CA SER A 49 12.06 0.33 4.01
C SER A 49 11.67 -0.03 5.45
N ALA A 50 12.51 0.31 6.42
CA ALA A 50 12.23 0.10 7.84
C ALA A 50 11.05 0.96 8.32
N GLY A 51 10.98 2.23 7.87
CA GLY A 51 9.87 3.12 8.18
C GLY A 51 8.53 2.61 7.63
N LEU A 52 8.50 2.13 6.38
CA LEU A 52 7.30 1.54 5.78
C LEU A 52 6.91 0.22 6.46
N ALA A 53 7.87 -0.61 6.86
CA ALA A 53 7.59 -1.84 7.61
C ALA A 53 6.95 -1.54 8.97
N ALA A 54 7.42 -0.52 9.68
CA ALA A 54 6.84 -0.10 10.94
C ALA A 54 5.38 0.37 10.79
N VAL A 55 5.08 1.15 9.75
CA VAL A 55 3.70 1.57 9.42
C VAL A 55 2.82 0.36 9.09
N HIS A 56 3.35 -0.60 8.33
CA HIS A 56 2.64 -1.83 8.01
C HIS A 56 2.28 -2.63 9.26
N GLU A 57 3.23 -2.86 10.18
CA GLU A 57 2.99 -3.64 11.40
C GLU A 57 1.98 -2.96 12.33
N GLU A 58 2.01 -1.63 12.42
CA GLU A 58 1.04 -0.86 13.18
C GLU A 58 -0.37 -1.00 12.61
N LEU A 59 -0.53 -0.81 11.30
CA LEU A 59 -1.82 -0.99 10.62
C LEU A 59 -2.33 -2.43 10.71
N ALA A 60 -1.45 -3.42 10.57
CA ALA A 60 -1.79 -4.83 10.72
C ALA A 60 -2.21 -5.17 12.15
N SER A 61 -1.63 -4.52 13.15
CA SER A 61 -2.00 -4.70 14.55
C SER A 61 -3.36 -4.06 14.84
N LEU A 62 -3.60 -2.83 14.38
CA LEU A 62 -4.91 -2.18 14.46
C LEU A 62 -6.01 -2.98 13.77
N LEU A 63 -5.70 -3.60 12.62
CA LEU A 63 -6.65 -4.47 11.92
C LEU A 63 -6.97 -5.72 12.76
N ARG A 64 -5.96 -6.40 13.31
CA ARG A 64 -6.18 -7.57 14.20
C ARG A 64 -7.00 -7.20 15.43
N GLU A 65 -6.73 -6.05 16.05
CA GLU A 65 -7.50 -5.53 17.19
C GLU A 65 -8.96 -5.25 16.82
N ALA A 66 -9.20 -4.76 15.61
CA ALA A 66 -10.54 -4.53 15.09
C ALA A 66 -11.28 -5.84 14.73
N GLU A 67 -10.55 -6.88 14.33
CA GLU A 67 -11.09 -8.18 13.93
C GLU A 67 -11.45 -9.08 15.14
N GLY A 68 -10.71 -8.99 16.24
CA GLY A 68 -10.99 -9.71 17.51
C GLY A 68 -10.37 -11.10 17.61
#